data_AF-A0A8W8I5D2-F1
#
_entry.id   AF-A0A8W8I5D2-F1
#
_cell.length_a   1.000
_cell.length_b   1.000
_cell.length_c   1.000
_cell.angle_alpha   90.00
_cell.angle_beta   90.00
_cell.angle_gamma   90.00
#
_symmetry.space_group_name_H-M   'P 1'
#
loop_
_entity.id
_entity.type
_entity.pdbx_description
1 polymer ?
#
loop_
_entity_poly.entity_id
_entity_poly.type
_entity_poly.pdbx_seq_one_letter_code
_entity_poly.pdbx_strand_id
1 'polypeptide(L)'
;AIQANILSRKTEGEWMKYTINVISIYKRSSHQKRGETFLWVPKRHVKCKCPKLRLGRRYFLVGRLRSTYRKPGYIADNSTVVIRHRDRWHKKIKSYMRKERRGKCNSSDRRRRT
;
A
#
# COMPACT_ATOMS: atom_id res chain seq x y z
N ALA A 1 -2.48 -4.07 -4.74
CA ALA A 1 -1.35 -4.27 -3.79
C ALA A 1 -0.06 -3.89 -4.49
N ILE A 2 0.80 -3.14 -3.81
CA ILE A 2 2.02 -2.57 -4.39
C ILE A 2 3.21 -2.76 -3.47
N GLN A 3 4.41 -2.72 -4.05
CA GLN A 3 5.66 -2.56 -3.34
C GLN A 3 6.22 -1.18 -3.63
N ALA A 4 6.55 -0.46 -2.57
CA ALA A 4 7.08 0.89 -2.68
C ALA A 4 8.26 1.11 -1.72
N ASN A 5 9.17 1.99 -2.12
CA ASN A 5 10.22 2.53 -1.26
C ASN A 5 9.77 3.86 -0.67
N ILE A 6 10.07 4.12 0.61
CA ILE A 6 9.79 5.41 1.23
C ILE A 6 10.99 6.33 1.03
N LEU A 7 10.79 7.45 0.34
CA LEU A 7 11.84 8.42 0.01
C LEU A 7 11.91 9.51 1.09
N SER A 8 10.81 10.25 1.28
CA SER A 8 10.75 11.36 2.23
C SER A 8 9.41 11.39 2.96
N ARG A 9 9.31 12.21 4.01
CA ARG A 9 8.08 12.42 4.77
C ARG A 9 7.92 13.92 5.09
N LYS A 10 6.72 14.44 4.93
CA LYS A 10 6.32 15.81 5.24
C LYS A 10 4.99 15.81 5.98
N THR A 11 4.85 16.72 6.93
CA THR A 11 3.59 16.92 7.67
C THR A 11 2.74 17.96 6.95
N GLU A 12 1.46 17.68 6.71
CA GLU A 12 0.55 18.58 6.00
C GLU A 12 -0.85 18.54 6.64
N GLY A 13 -1.18 19.55 7.45
CA GLY A 13 -2.44 19.60 8.21
C GLY A 13 -2.63 18.35 9.07
N GLU A 14 -3.76 17.67 8.97
CA GLU A 14 -4.06 16.42 9.71
C GLU A 14 -3.43 15.16 9.08
N TRP A 15 -2.62 15.32 8.04
CA TRP A 15 -2.03 14.22 7.29
C TRP A 15 -0.51 14.22 7.37
N MET A 16 0.04 13.02 7.27
CA MET A 16 1.44 12.79 7.01
C MET A 16 1.57 12.35 5.55
N LYS A 17 2.28 13.16 4.76
CA LYS A 17 2.58 12.90 3.35
C LYS A 17 3.92 12.20 3.26
N TYR A 18 3.95 11.01 2.67
CA TYR A 18 5.18 10.29 2.34
C TYR A 18 5.39 10.33 0.84
N THR A 19 6.58 10.73 0.40
CA THR A 19 6.97 10.51 -1.00
C THR A 19 7.46 9.08 -1.12
N ILE A 20 6.86 8.33 -2.04
CA ILE A 20 7.15 6.92 -2.24
C ILE A 20 7.47 6.64 -3.70
N ASN A 21 8.34 5.68 -3.95
CA ASN A 21 8.59 5.17 -5.30
C ASN A 21 7.98 3.78 -5.45
N VAL A 22 7.01 3.62 -6.34
CA VAL A 22 6.34 2.35 -6.63
C VAL A 22 7.22 1.50 -7.55
N ILE A 23 7.81 0.46 -6.98
CA ILE A 23 8.71 -0.47 -7.67
C ILE A 23 7.91 -1.53 -8.43
N SER A 24 6.87 -2.07 -7.78
CA SER A 24 6.11 -3.20 -8.34
C SER A 24 4.65 -3.13 -7.96
N ILE A 25 3.79 -3.49 -8.91
CA ILE A 25 2.34 -3.55 -8.74
C ILE A 25 1.94 -5.02 -8.90
N TYR A 26 1.37 -5.59 -7.85
CA TYR A 26 0.99 -7.01 -7.82
C TYR A 26 -0.47 -7.22 -8.20
N LYS A 27 -1.35 -6.33 -7.72
CA LYS A 27 -2.78 -6.36 -8.04
C LYS A 27 -3.15 -4.97 -8.51
N ARG A 28 -3.38 -4.84 -9.81
CA ARG A 28 -3.76 -3.58 -10.47
C ARG A 28 -5.20 -3.20 -10.10
N SER A 29 -5.39 -1.97 -9.69
CA SER A 29 -6.67 -1.26 -9.77
C SER A 29 -6.57 -0.16 -10.83
N SER A 30 -7.70 0.43 -11.23
CA SER A 30 -7.86 1.30 -12.40
C SER A 30 -6.97 2.55 -12.48
N HIS A 31 -6.14 2.86 -11.47
CA HIS A 31 -5.31 4.08 -11.45
C HIS A 31 -3.91 3.90 -10.85
N GLN A 32 -3.33 2.68 -10.86
CA GLN A 32 -1.98 2.45 -10.31
C GLN A 32 -0.89 2.54 -11.37
N LYS A 33 0.04 3.49 -11.20
CA LYS A 33 1.24 3.64 -12.02
C LYS A 33 2.51 3.33 -11.20
N ARG A 34 3.56 2.89 -11.89
CA ARG A 34 4.92 2.76 -11.33
C ARG A 34 5.60 4.13 -11.30
N GLY A 35 6.61 4.28 -10.46
CA GLY A 35 7.35 5.53 -10.30
C GLY A 35 6.99 6.28 -9.02
N GLU A 36 7.42 7.53 -8.95
CA GLU A 36 7.24 8.38 -7.78
C GLU A 36 5.77 8.80 -7.61
N THR A 37 5.29 8.74 -6.38
CA THR A 37 3.94 9.15 -6.00
C THR A 37 3.89 9.44 -4.51
N PHE A 38 2.70 9.75 -3.99
CA PHE A 38 2.49 10.09 -2.60
C PHE A 38 1.72 8.99 -1.86
N LEU A 39 2.03 8.82 -0.58
CA LEU A 39 1.29 8.02 0.37
C LEU A 39 0.86 8.91 1.53
N TRP A 40 -0.44 9.06 1.70
CA TRP A 40 -1.07 9.86 2.75
C TRP A 40 -1.48 8.95 3.90
N VAL A 41 -0.98 9.28 5.10
CA VAL A 41 -1.32 8.57 6.35
C VAL A 41 -1.90 9.59 7.33
N PRO A 42 -3.07 9.37 7.94
CA PRO A 42 -3.59 10.31 8.93
C PRO A 42 -2.65 10.40 10.15
N LYS A 43 -2.47 11.60 10.72
CA LYS A 43 -1.56 11.80 11.86
C LYS A 43 -1.85 10.89 13.05
N ARG A 44 -3.14 10.61 13.33
CA ARG A 44 -3.57 9.66 14.39
C ARG A 44 -2.89 8.28 14.27
N HIS A 45 -2.70 7.80 13.06
CA HIS A 45 -2.06 6.51 12.77
C HIS A 45 -0.53 6.56 12.92
N VAL A 46 0.06 7.71 12.60
CA VAL A 46 1.49 7.95 12.84
C VAL A 46 1.80 8.03 14.33
N LYS A 47 0.95 8.69 15.12
CA LYS A 47 1.09 8.80 16.58
C LYS A 47 1.07 7.42 17.27
N CYS A 48 0.17 6.52 16.87
CA CYS A 48 0.12 5.16 17.41
C CYS A 48 1.17 4.20 16.80
N LYS A 49 2.11 4.71 15.97
CA LYS A 49 3.16 3.93 15.28
C LYS A 49 2.62 2.86 14.32
N CYS A 50 1.39 3.00 13.85
CA CYS A 50 0.71 2.06 12.97
C CYS A 50 0.30 2.77 11.67
N PRO A 51 1.14 2.83 10.62
CA PRO A 51 2.31 1.98 10.37
C PRO A 51 3.67 2.61 10.72
N LYS A 52 4.61 1.77 11.20
CA LYS A 52 6.01 2.17 11.48
C LYS A 52 6.83 2.28 10.19
N LEU A 53 6.58 3.35 9.43
CA LEU A 53 7.32 3.68 8.20
C LEU A 53 8.68 4.31 8.54
N ARG A 54 9.72 3.84 7.86
CA ARG A 54 11.09 4.38 7.93
C ARG A 54 11.54 4.75 6.52
N LEU A 55 12.22 5.88 6.40
CA LEU A 55 12.81 6.34 5.14
C LEU A 55 13.88 5.35 4.65
N GLY A 56 14.09 5.30 3.32
CA GLY A 56 15.04 4.40 2.66
C GLY A 56 14.69 2.92 2.74
N ARG A 57 13.49 2.57 3.25
CA ARG A 57 13.05 1.18 3.38
C ARG A 57 11.90 0.86 2.45
N ARG A 58 11.90 -0.39 1.99
CA ARG A 58 10.86 -0.96 1.13
C ARG A 58 9.74 -1.58 1.95
N TYR A 59 8.51 -1.41 1.48
CA TYR A 59 7.30 -1.96 2.09
C TYR A 59 6.35 -2.50 1.02
N PHE A 60 5.56 -3.49 1.41
CA PHE A 60 4.37 -3.92 0.68
C PHE A 60 3.15 -3.22 1.28
N LEU A 61 2.38 -2.55 0.43
CA LEU A 61 1.11 -1.92 0.74
C LEU A 61 0.00 -2.81 0.17
N VAL A 62 -0.75 -3.45 1.06
CA VAL A 62 -1.80 -4.42 0.72
C VAL A 62 -3.12 -3.93 1.32
N GLY A 63 -4.15 -3.82 0.49
CA GLY A 63 -5.45 -3.33 0.93
C GLY A 63 -6.12 -2.47 -0.13
N ARG A 64 -7.14 -1.72 0.30
CA ARG A 64 -7.89 -0.81 -0.57
C ARG A 64 -7.16 0.53 -0.63
N LEU A 65 -6.17 0.59 -1.50
CA LEU A 65 -5.42 1.81 -1.78
C LEU A 65 -6.32 2.80 -2.52
N ARG A 66 -6.98 3.69 -1.77
CA ARG A 66 -7.81 4.75 -2.33
C ARG A 66 -6.93 5.85 -2.90
N SER A 67 -7.37 6.41 -4.02
CA SER A 67 -6.85 7.66 -4.59
C SER A 67 -8.03 8.63 -4.63
N THR A 68 -7.81 9.89 -4.26
CA THR A 68 -8.85 10.92 -4.32
C THR A 68 -8.36 12.07 -5.19
N TYR A 69 -9.25 12.71 -5.95
CA TYR A 69 -8.87 13.85 -6.80
C TYR A 69 -8.24 15.00 -6.01
N ARG A 70 -8.66 15.19 -4.75
CA ARG A 70 -8.11 16.22 -3.85
C ARG A 70 -6.71 15.89 -3.31
N LYS A 71 -6.26 14.63 -3.37
CA LYS A 71 -4.96 14.17 -2.87
C LYS A 71 -4.39 13.12 -3.82
N PRO A 72 -3.55 13.52 -4.79
CA PRO A 72 -2.94 12.56 -5.71
C PRO A 72 -2.09 11.56 -4.92
N GLY A 73 -2.21 10.27 -5.26
CA GLY A 73 -1.48 9.18 -4.62
C GLY A 73 -2.38 8.22 -3.85
N TYR A 74 -1.79 7.52 -2.89
CA TYR A 74 -2.45 6.48 -2.10
C TYR A 74 -2.79 6.97 -0.70
N ILE A 75 -3.94 6.56 -0.17
CA ILE A 75 -4.29 6.77 1.23
C ILE A 75 -4.12 5.45 1.98
N ALA A 76 -3.31 5.45 3.03
CA ALA A 76 -3.19 4.34 3.97
C ALA A 76 -4.06 4.62 5.20
N ASP A 77 -5.19 3.90 5.25
CA ASP A 77 -6.17 3.90 6.33
C ASP A 77 -6.17 2.55 7.06
N ASN A 78 -7.21 2.31 7.88
CA ASN A 78 -7.41 1.05 8.61
C ASN A 78 -7.60 -0.17 7.68
N SER A 79 -7.95 0.05 6.41
CA SER A 79 -8.12 -1.01 5.42
C SER A 79 -6.82 -1.35 4.69
N THR A 80 -5.73 -0.65 5.01
CA THR A 80 -4.42 -0.82 4.38
C THR A 80 -3.42 -1.39 5.36
N VAL A 81 -2.88 -2.55 5.02
CA VAL A 81 -1.82 -3.22 5.77
C VAL A 81 -0.47 -2.88 5.14
N VAL A 82 0.44 -2.38 5.97
CA VAL A 82 1.83 -2.07 5.58
C VAL A 82 2.77 -3.12 6.14
N ILE A 83 3.40 -3.86 5.24
CA ILE A 83 4.31 -4.95 5.61
C ILE A 83 5.73 -4.57 5.20
N ARG A 84 6.66 -4.58 6.15
CA ARG A 84 8.08 -4.36 5.84
C ARG A 84 8.59 -5.42 4.87
N HIS A 85 9.29 -4.97 3.84
CA HIS A 85 9.89 -5.86 2.85
C HIS A 85 10.89 -6.82 3.48
N ARG A 86 10.72 -8.11 3.19
CA ARG A 86 11.62 -9.23 3.52
C ARG A 86 11.41 -10.32 2.47
N ASP A 87 12.41 -11.17 2.23
CA ASP A 87 12.33 -12.20 1.20
C ASP A 87 11.19 -13.21 1.42
N ARG A 88 10.90 -13.53 2.69
CA ARG A 88 9.74 -14.36 3.06
C ARG A 88 8.41 -13.79 2.54
N TRP A 89 8.26 -12.47 2.55
CA TRP A 89 7.04 -11.80 2.11
C TRP A 89 6.95 -11.77 0.59
N HIS A 90 8.08 -11.61 -0.10
CA HIS A 90 8.15 -11.77 -1.56
C HIS A 90 7.65 -13.14 -2.02
N LYS A 91 8.16 -14.22 -1.40
CA LYS A 91 7.73 -15.60 -1.70
C LYS A 91 6.23 -15.78 -1.43
N LYS A 92 5.73 -15.31 -0.27
CA LYS A 92 4.30 -15.37 0.07
C LYS A 92 3.41 -14.60 -0.91
N ILE A 93 3.75 -13.35 -1.23
CA ILE A 93 2.98 -12.53 -2.18
C ILE A 93 2.93 -13.19 -3.55
N LYS A 94 4.05 -13.71 -4.06
CA LYS A 94 4.06 -14.48 -5.33
C LYS A 94 3.16 -15.70 -5.25
N SER A 95 3.16 -16.44 -4.15
CA SER A 95 2.25 -17.58 -3.94
C SER A 95 0.78 -17.15 -3.94
N TYR A 96 0.43 -16.05 -3.27
CA TYR A 96 -0.94 -15.53 -3.26
C TYR A 96 -1.39 -15.12 -4.67
N MET A 97 -0.52 -14.44 -5.43
CA MET A 97 -0.80 -14.07 -6.83
C MET A 97 -1.02 -15.28 -7.74
N ARG A 98 -0.31 -16.40 -7.50
CA ARG A 98 -0.55 -17.66 -8.23
C ARG A 98 -1.89 -18.28 -7.87
N LYS A 99 -2.27 -18.26 -6.59
CA LYS A 99 -3.59 -18.75 -6.13
C LYS A 99 -4.74 -17.92 -6.72
N GLU A 100 -4.60 -16.59 -6.72
CA GLU A 100 -5.57 -15.66 -7.32
C GLU A 100 -5.74 -15.92 -8.83
N ARG A 101 -4.64 -16.08 -9.58
CA ARG A 101 -4.69 -16.44 -11.01
C ARG A 101 -5.37 -17.79 -11.28
N ARG A 102 -5.29 -18.74 -10.35
CA ARG A 102 -5.96 -20.04 -10.42
C ARG A 102 -7.41 -19.99 -9.92
N GLY A 103 -7.97 -18.80 -9.67
CA GLY A 103 -9.33 -18.63 -9.20
C GLY A 103 -9.58 -19.07 -7.74
N LYS A 104 -8.52 -19.44 -7.00
CA LYS A 104 -8.62 -19.94 -5.62
C LYS A 104 -8.78 -18.83 -4.56
N CYS A 105 -9.36 -17.70 -4.95
CA CYS A 105 -9.81 -16.69 -3.99
C CYS A 105 -11.17 -17.13 -3.45
N ASN A 106 -11.24 -17.38 -2.14
CA ASN A 106 -12.48 -17.81 -1.49
C ASN A 106 -13.61 -16.81 -1.79
N SER A 107 -14.82 -17.31 -2.04
CA SER A 107 -15.99 -16.51 -2.42
C SER A 107 -16.42 -15.47 -1.37
N SER A 108 -16.10 -15.70 -0.10
CA SER A 108 -16.24 -14.72 0.99
C SER A 108 -15.35 -13.48 0.81
N ASP A 109 -14.31 -13.55 -0.04
CA ASP A 109 -13.40 -12.45 -0.40
C ASP A 109 -13.91 -11.65 -1.63
N ARG A 110 -14.92 -12.16 -2.37
CA ARG A 110 -15.55 -11.45 -3.50
C ARG A 110 -16.57 -10.40 -3.03
N ARG A 111 -17.22 -10.57 -1.88
CA ARG A 111 -18.27 -9.67 -1.36
C ARG A 111 -17.80 -8.30 -0.88
N ARG A 112 -16.49 -8.03 -0.80
CA ARG A 112 -15.95 -6.68 -0.46
C ARG A 112 -15.68 -5.80 -1.70
N ARG A 113 -16.15 -6.23 -2.88
CA ARG A 113 -16.01 -5.49 -4.15
C ARG A 113 -17.22 -4.62 -4.51
N THR A 114 -18.33 -4.74 -3.78
CA THR A 114 -19.44 -3.76 -3.79
C THR A 114 -19.15 -2.65 -2.81
#